data_AF-A0A7V7DPJ5-F1
#
_entry.id   AF-A0A7V7DPJ5-F1
#
_cell.length_a   1.000
_cell.length_b   1.000
_cell.length_c   1.000
_cell.angle_alpha   90.00
_cell.angle_beta   90.00
_cell.angle_gamma   90.00
#
_symmetry.space_group_name_H-M   'P 1'
#
loop_
_entity.id
_entity.type
_entity.pdbx_description
1 polymer ?
#
loop_
_entity_poly.entity_id
_entity_poly.type
_entity_poly.pdbx_seq_one_letter_code
_entity_poly.pdbx_strand_id
1 'polypeptide(L)'
;MKTRILLAGIIASILFLPLQGQSGNGVENASGRTETVFSRGLSPSRQYAAELLSFLMQIVLGQEGGPRFKKDWATRGVDEKLDYAKISEMMSDHDAGQLDLIVLDPGLHYFTKVLYRYDNGLSQYKGRFDFASVYPATEIVALRLLLLKKINEGEKINLEELIRMEDLLMNPGAEITDQDLKAVNLKAEEMKFLRDILADEPRLFEYLKSPFLVRGLVRAGAAGMNSFSREMMGLANYKGCRCSYFAGSKKSDAVKIAVLPSIIGEFDFAGDLPGLSEFGFKPTEDFMEIVRKLETDILSQTRQLLEKGDCMELSSKEIGKKCRDADWKGMLQNNLAFYVEDKRPLVITPHNAAEVLHDVCPEADFTVILLDKNVYLTVDLTEKGDMYPAVPWMYLDIMDIQYSQAGNEIEEISRFICSKISREKVVSATGE
;
A
#
# COMPACT_ATOMS: atom_id res chain seq x y z
N MET A 1 61.62 -2.13 32.03
CA MET A 1 61.81 -2.18 30.55
C MET A 1 60.47 -1.82 29.94
N LYS A 2 60.29 -0.55 29.52
CA LYS A 2 60.50 -0.07 28.14
C LYS A 2 59.39 -0.61 27.22
N THR A 3 58.51 0.14 26.55
CA THR A 3 58.34 1.60 26.36
C THR A 3 56.93 1.79 25.77
N ARG A 4 56.30 2.93 26.05
CA ARG A 4 55.18 3.54 25.30
C ARG A 4 55.59 3.85 23.83
N ILE A 5 54.66 4.44 23.07
CA ILE A 5 54.79 5.09 21.74
C ILE A 5 54.49 4.07 20.60
N LEU A 6 53.41 4.19 19.81
CA LEU A 6 53.07 5.30 18.91
C LEU A 6 51.55 5.41 18.69
N LEU A 7 51.02 6.59 19.03
CA LEU A 7 49.82 7.19 18.46
C LEU A 7 50.37 8.31 17.55
N ALA A 8 50.28 8.18 16.23
CA ALA A 8 50.39 9.29 15.24
C ALA A 8 50.56 8.71 13.83
N GLY A 9 49.53 8.84 13.00
CA GLY A 9 49.62 8.57 11.58
C GLY A 9 48.39 7.88 11.03
N ILE A 10 47.28 8.62 10.95
CA ILE A 10 46.24 8.63 9.90
C ILE A 10 45.22 9.73 10.31
N ILE A 11 45.73 10.94 10.59
CA ILE A 11 44.95 12.18 10.60
C ILE A 11 45.83 13.18 9.86
N ALA A 12 45.77 13.14 8.53
CA ALA A 12 46.28 14.16 7.60
C ALA A 12 46.14 13.66 6.14
N SER A 13 44.91 13.56 5.60
CA SER A 13 44.74 13.39 4.14
C SER A 13 43.38 13.85 3.56
N ILE A 14 42.48 14.53 4.29
CA ILE A 14 41.18 14.99 3.70
C ILE A 14 40.95 16.50 3.88
N LEU A 15 42.00 17.28 4.13
CA LEU A 15 41.92 18.74 4.11
C LEU A 15 43.11 19.26 3.32
N PHE A 16 42.88 19.63 2.06
CA PHE A 16 43.32 20.88 1.40
C PHE A 16 43.21 20.77 -0.15
N LEU A 17 42.18 21.46 -0.67
CA LEU A 17 42.12 22.26 -1.92
C LEU A 17 41.97 21.56 -3.30
N PRO A 18 41.48 22.29 -4.35
CA PRO A 18 40.70 23.53 -4.35
C PRO A 18 39.44 23.53 -5.28
N LEU A 19 38.59 24.53 -5.02
CA LEU A 19 37.62 25.10 -5.95
C LEU A 19 38.26 25.51 -7.28
N GLN A 20 37.77 24.97 -8.40
CA GLN A 20 37.77 25.63 -9.69
C GLN A 20 36.36 25.60 -10.27
N GLY A 21 35.78 26.79 -10.41
CA GLY A 21 34.56 27.01 -11.15
C GLY A 21 34.77 26.80 -12.65
N GLN A 22 33.79 26.19 -13.28
CA GLN A 22 33.42 26.50 -14.66
C GLN A 22 31.92 26.74 -14.73
N SER A 23 31.59 27.92 -15.22
CA SER A 23 30.29 28.32 -15.72
C SER A 23 29.89 27.43 -16.90
N GLY A 24 28.73 26.79 -16.79
CA GLY A 24 28.05 26.16 -17.90
C GLY A 24 26.55 26.39 -17.75
N ASN A 25 26.01 27.31 -18.56
CA ASN A 25 24.58 27.51 -18.70
C ASN A 25 23.92 26.19 -19.14
N GLY A 26 23.11 25.62 -18.26
CA GLY A 26 22.20 24.52 -18.56
C GLY A 26 20.94 24.73 -17.75
N VAL A 27 19.84 25.04 -18.43
CA VAL A 27 18.49 25.04 -17.85
C VAL A 27 18.19 23.60 -17.45
N GLU A 28 18.52 23.22 -16.22
CA GLU A 28 18.12 21.95 -15.64
C GLU A 28 16.68 22.07 -15.15
N ASN A 29 15.81 21.27 -15.78
CA ASN A 29 14.46 21.01 -15.36
C ASN A 29 14.41 20.59 -13.88
N ALA A 30 13.83 21.45 -13.06
CA ALA A 30 13.43 21.13 -11.70
C ALA A 30 12.23 20.16 -11.73
N SER A 31 12.48 18.86 -11.94
CA SER A 31 11.44 17.83 -11.75
C SER A 31 11.93 16.49 -11.18
N GLY A 32 13.14 16.43 -10.61
CA GLY A 32 13.74 15.16 -10.16
C GLY A 32 14.24 15.12 -8.71
N ARG A 33 13.87 16.07 -7.84
CA ARG A 33 14.47 16.19 -6.49
C ARG A 33 13.54 16.06 -5.30
N THR A 34 12.25 15.78 -5.50
CA THR A 34 11.27 15.80 -4.40
C THR A 34 11.06 14.46 -3.69
N GLU A 35 11.56 13.33 -4.20
CA GLU A 35 11.31 12.00 -3.58
C GLU A 35 12.38 11.54 -2.57
N THR A 36 13.55 12.19 -2.49
CA THR A 36 14.74 11.58 -1.84
C THR A 36 15.03 11.99 -0.38
N VAL A 37 14.14 12.69 0.32
CA VAL A 37 14.46 13.23 1.66
C VAL A 37 13.76 12.51 2.82
N PHE A 38 12.54 12.00 2.65
CA PHE A 38 11.73 11.54 3.78
C PHE A 38 11.62 10.01 3.96
N SER A 39 12.19 9.23 3.02
CA SER A 39 12.30 7.76 3.12
C SER A 39 13.73 7.29 3.43
N ARG A 40 14.60 8.18 3.90
CA ARG A 40 16.00 7.88 4.22
C ARG A 40 16.09 6.98 5.46
N GLY A 41 15.87 5.68 5.28
CA GLY A 41 16.04 4.68 6.34
C GLY A 41 15.39 3.33 6.01
N LEU A 42 14.27 3.34 5.28
CA LEU A 42 13.55 2.13 4.91
C LEU A 42 13.95 1.62 3.53
N SER A 43 14.22 0.31 3.43
CA SER A 43 14.31 -0.38 2.14
C SER A 43 12.97 -0.27 1.38
N PRO A 44 12.96 -0.43 0.04
CA PRO A 44 11.73 -0.49 -0.74
C PRO A 44 10.62 -1.36 -0.12
N SER A 45 10.97 -2.59 0.28
CA SER A 45 10.03 -3.52 0.91
C SER A 45 9.46 -2.98 2.21
N ARG A 46 10.28 -2.34 3.04
CA ARG A 46 9.83 -1.74 4.30
C ARG A 46 9.01 -0.48 4.11
N GLN A 47 9.27 0.30 3.06
CA GLN A 47 8.41 1.42 2.69
C GLN A 47 7.01 0.91 2.37
N TYR A 48 6.89 -0.13 1.53
CA TYR A 48 5.60 -0.75 1.24
C TYR A 48 4.97 -1.42 2.47
N ALA A 49 5.76 -2.09 3.33
CA ALA A 49 5.28 -2.60 4.60
C ALA A 49 4.73 -1.49 5.52
N ALA A 50 5.29 -0.27 5.46
CA ALA A 50 4.78 0.86 6.23
C ALA A 50 3.42 1.34 5.70
N GLU A 51 3.19 1.27 4.38
CA GLU A 51 1.88 1.55 3.77
C GLU A 51 0.83 0.52 4.20
N LEU A 52 1.20 -0.77 4.18
CA LEU A 52 0.35 -1.85 4.68
C LEU A 52 0.07 -1.70 6.17
N LEU A 53 1.09 -1.44 6.98
CA LEU A 53 0.96 -1.22 8.43
C LEU A 53 0.05 -0.02 8.73
N SER A 54 0.12 1.04 7.94
CA SER A 54 -0.79 2.19 8.06
C SER A 54 -2.26 1.78 7.91
N PHE A 55 -2.57 0.91 6.95
CA PHE A 55 -3.93 0.42 6.78
C PHE A 55 -4.32 -0.53 7.91
N LEU A 56 -3.45 -1.51 8.24
CA LEU A 56 -3.65 -2.42 9.37
C LEU A 56 -3.95 -1.67 10.66
N MET A 57 -3.23 -0.57 10.94
CA MET A 57 -3.43 0.24 12.14
C MET A 57 -4.81 0.88 12.19
N GLN A 58 -5.31 1.39 11.07
CA GLN A 58 -6.69 1.90 11.01
C GLN A 58 -7.71 0.79 11.27
N ILE A 59 -7.44 -0.43 10.79
CA ILE A 59 -8.31 -1.58 11.02
C ILE A 59 -8.34 -1.97 12.50
N VAL A 60 -7.18 -2.26 13.08
CA VAL A 60 -7.12 -2.77 14.47
C VAL A 60 -7.41 -1.71 15.53
N LEU A 61 -7.51 -0.42 15.15
CA LEU A 61 -8.04 0.69 15.95
C LEU A 61 -9.54 0.95 15.68
N GLY A 62 -10.19 0.09 14.90
CA GLY A 62 -11.64 0.10 14.66
C GLY A 62 -12.15 1.19 13.71
N GLN A 63 -11.27 1.80 12.92
CA GLN A 63 -11.62 2.86 11.96
C GLN A 63 -12.02 2.26 10.61
N GLU A 64 -11.31 1.22 10.19
CA GLU A 64 -11.47 0.52 8.92
C GLU A 64 -11.83 -0.97 9.11
N GLY A 65 -12.15 -1.66 8.02
CA GLY A 65 -12.49 -3.09 7.98
C GLY A 65 -13.96 -3.40 8.25
N GLY A 66 -14.31 -4.68 8.38
CA GLY A 66 -15.70 -5.14 8.44
C GLY A 66 -16.52 -4.50 9.58
N PRO A 67 -17.76 -4.01 9.36
CA PRO A 67 -18.53 -3.27 10.37
C PRO A 67 -18.86 -4.12 11.60
N ARG A 68 -18.91 -5.45 11.40
CA ARG A 68 -19.14 -6.44 12.45
C ARG A 68 -18.09 -6.37 13.56
N PHE A 69 -16.84 -6.04 13.23
CA PHE A 69 -15.72 -6.15 14.16
C PHE A 69 -15.16 -4.81 14.62
N LYS A 70 -15.42 -3.70 13.89
CA LYS A 70 -14.92 -2.36 14.21
C LYS A 70 -15.07 -1.99 15.70
N LYS A 71 -16.25 -2.18 16.28
CA LYS A 71 -16.52 -1.83 17.67
C LYS A 71 -15.68 -2.64 18.65
N ASP A 72 -15.60 -3.95 18.44
CA ASP A 72 -14.81 -4.84 19.28
C ASP A 72 -13.31 -4.52 19.18
N TRP A 73 -12.81 -4.25 17.97
CA TRP A 73 -11.42 -3.83 17.76
C TRP A 73 -11.11 -2.45 18.36
N ALA A 74 -12.06 -1.53 18.39
CA ALA A 74 -11.90 -0.22 19.03
C ALA A 74 -11.83 -0.28 20.56
N THR A 75 -12.18 -1.41 21.18
CA THR A 75 -12.22 -1.55 22.65
C THR A 75 -11.36 -2.68 23.20
N ARG A 76 -10.98 -3.66 22.38
CA ARG A 76 -10.23 -4.83 22.85
C ARG A 76 -8.85 -4.46 23.40
N GLY A 77 -8.62 -4.78 24.66
CA GLY A 77 -7.40 -4.47 25.40
C GLY A 77 -7.31 -3.02 25.90
N VAL A 78 -8.35 -2.20 25.76
CA VAL A 78 -8.29 -0.78 26.16
C VAL A 78 -7.99 -0.59 27.65
N ASP A 79 -8.46 -1.49 28.50
CA ASP A 79 -8.28 -1.42 29.95
C ASP A 79 -6.94 -2.03 30.43
N GLU A 80 -6.19 -2.67 29.52
CA GLU A 80 -4.94 -3.32 29.87
C GLU A 80 -3.87 -2.31 30.28
N LYS A 81 -3.09 -2.62 31.31
CA LYS A 81 -2.02 -1.73 31.77
C LYS A 81 -0.92 -1.65 30.71
N LEU A 82 -0.37 -0.44 30.52
CA LEU A 82 0.76 -0.22 29.61
C LEU A 82 2.06 -0.72 30.27
N ASP A 83 2.23 -2.03 30.28
CA ASP A 83 3.40 -2.74 30.80
C ASP A 83 3.94 -3.69 29.73
N TYR A 84 5.05 -3.29 29.09
CA TYR A 84 5.59 -4.00 27.94
C TYR A 84 6.06 -5.41 28.32
N ALA A 85 6.67 -5.57 29.50
CA ALA A 85 7.15 -6.88 29.94
C ALA A 85 5.99 -7.86 30.14
N LYS A 86 4.91 -7.40 30.77
CA LYS A 86 3.69 -8.22 30.95
C LYS A 86 3.04 -8.57 29.61
N ILE A 87 2.92 -7.60 28.69
CA ILE A 87 2.37 -7.85 27.36
C ILE A 87 3.24 -8.85 26.59
N SER A 88 4.58 -8.73 26.67
CA SER A 88 5.50 -9.69 26.06
C SER A 88 5.37 -11.09 26.64
N GLU A 89 5.18 -11.22 27.95
CA GLU A 89 4.91 -12.49 28.61
C GLU A 89 3.60 -13.10 28.09
N MET A 90 2.51 -12.32 28.09
CA MET A 90 1.21 -12.76 27.56
C MET A 90 1.29 -13.19 26.10
N MET A 91 2.00 -12.43 25.27
CA MET A 91 2.21 -12.75 23.85
C MET A 91 3.11 -13.97 23.62
N SER A 92 3.90 -14.40 24.61
CA SER A 92 4.80 -15.54 24.47
C SER A 92 4.21 -16.84 25.03
N ASP A 93 3.29 -16.75 25.99
CA ASP A 93 2.64 -17.89 26.63
C ASP A 93 1.27 -18.17 25.99
N HIS A 94 1.09 -19.40 25.50
CA HIS A 94 -0.13 -19.85 24.83
C HIS A 94 -1.35 -19.90 25.77
N ASP A 95 -1.13 -19.99 27.08
CA ASP A 95 -2.21 -20.07 28.08
C ASP A 95 -2.55 -18.69 28.69
N ALA A 96 -1.77 -17.64 28.38
CA ALA A 96 -1.83 -16.34 29.05
C ALA A 96 -2.80 -15.30 28.44
N GLY A 97 -3.85 -15.75 27.75
CA GLY A 97 -4.94 -14.85 27.32
C GLY A 97 -4.58 -13.91 26.16
N GLN A 98 -3.75 -14.35 25.21
CA GLN A 98 -3.37 -13.57 24.01
C GLN A 98 -4.57 -12.96 23.27
N LEU A 99 -5.71 -13.65 23.27
CA LEU A 99 -6.94 -13.22 22.61
C LEU A 99 -7.57 -11.97 23.24
N ASP A 100 -7.20 -11.62 24.47
CA ASP A 100 -7.66 -10.41 25.14
C ASP A 100 -6.96 -9.15 24.59
N LEU A 101 -5.77 -9.32 24.00
CA LEU A 101 -4.97 -8.24 23.42
C LEU A 101 -5.08 -8.20 21.89
N ILE A 102 -5.11 -9.37 21.26
CA ILE A 102 -4.96 -9.48 19.82
C ILE A 102 -6.31 -9.38 19.12
N VAL A 103 -6.30 -8.60 18.04
CA VAL A 103 -7.34 -8.59 17.03
C VAL A 103 -6.99 -9.65 15.98
N LEU A 104 -7.54 -10.86 16.15
CA LEU A 104 -7.46 -11.92 15.16
C LEU A 104 -8.82 -12.14 14.49
N ASP A 105 -8.94 -11.62 13.28
CA ASP A 105 -10.02 -11.97 12.37
C ASP A 105 -9.46 -12.91 11.28
N PRO A 106 -10.14 -14.03 10.97
CA PRO A 106 -9.80 -14.83 9.80
C PRO A 106 -9.58 -14.02 8.51
N GLY A 107 -10.29 -12.91 8.33
CA GLY A 107 -10.14 -11.98 7.22
C GLY A 107 -8.77 -11.29 7.18
N LEU A 108 -8.15 -11.00 8.34
CA LEU A 108 -6.84 -10.34 8.44
C LEU A 108 -5.66 -11.27 8.13
N HIS A 109 -5.85 -12.58 8.19
CA HIS A 109 -4.79 -13.57 8.02
C HIS A 109 -4.01 -13.41 6.72
N TYR A 110 -4.72 -13.20 5.62
CA TYR A 110 -4.07 -13.07 4.31
C TYR A 110 -3.41 -11.69 4.14
N PHE A 111 -4.02 -10.65 4.68
CA PHE A 111 -3.41 -9.33 4.74
C PHE A 111 -2.07 -9.35 5.51
N THR A 112 -2.04 -9.97 6.69
CA THR A 112 -0.82 -10.03 7.51
C THR A 112 0.26 -10.90 6.86
N LYS A 113 -0.11 -11.94 6.11
CA LYS A 113 0.86 -12.68 5.27
C LYS A 113 1.54 -11.79 4.23
N VAL A 114 0.76 -10.94 3.54
CA VAL A 114 1.34 -9.96 2.60
C VAL A 114 2.27 -9.02 3.36
N LEU A 115 1.84 -8.43 4.48
CA LEU A 115 2.67 -7.56 5.31
C LEU A 115 4.00 -8.22 5.72
N TYR A 116 3.95 -9.45 6.23
CA TYR A 116 5.13 -10.17 6.73
C TYR A 116 6.03 -10.70 5.62
N ARG A 117 5.53 -10.81 4.38
CA ARG A 117 6.41 -11.03 3.23
C ARG A 117 7.39 -9.85 3.12
N TYR A 118 6.90 -8.62 3.15
CA TYR A 118 7.72 -7.42 2.92
C TYR A 118 8.54 -6.96 4.13
N ASP A 119 8.07 -7.26 5.35
CA ASP A 119 8.88 -7.18 6.57
C ASP A 119 8.49 -8.28 7.58
N ASN A 120 9.24 -9.38 7.56
CA ASN A 120 9.03 -10.51 8.47
C ASN A 120 9.18 -10.12 9.95
N GLY A 121 9.85 -8.99 10.21
CA GLY A 121 10.07 -8.43 11.51
C GLY A 121 8.83 -7.88 12.20
N LEU A 122 7.75 -7.70 11.45
CA LEU A 122 6.45 -7.30 11.98
C LEU A 122 5.62 -8.51 12.45
N SER A 123 6.09 -9.74 12.21
CA SER A 123 5.48 -10.96 12.74
C SER A 123 5.98 -11.27 14.16
N GLN A 124 5.16 -11.94 14.97
CA GLN A 124 5.48 -12.37 16.34
C GLN A 124 6.84 -13.06 16.46
N TYR A 125 7.16 -13.93 15.52
CA TYR A 125 8.40 -14.69 15.55
C TYR A 125 9.54 -14.04 14.76
N LYS A 126 9.34 -12.85 14.20
CA LYS A 126 10.36 -12.06 13.49
C LYS A 126 11.11 -12.88 12.42
N GLY A 127 10.40 -13.78 11.72
CA GLY A 127 10.97 -14.67 10.71
C GLY A 127 11.86 -15.81 11.24
N ARG A 128 11.89 -16.09 12.55
CA ARG A 128 12.69 -17.16 13.16
C ARG A 128 12.17 -18.58 12.88
N PHE A 129 10.94 -18.71 12.38
CA PHE A 129 10.37 -19.99 11.96
C PHE A 129 9.92 -19.90 10.50
N ASP A 130 10.06 -21.02 9.77
CA ASP A 130 9.64 -21.14 8.36
C ASP A 130 8.12 -20.97 8.17
N PHE A 131 7.35 -20.94 9.26
CA PHE A 131 5.94 -20.59 9.26
C PHE A 131 5.77 -19.14 9.72
N ALA A 132 5.21 -18.30 8.86
CA ALA A 132 4.79 -16.97 9.25
C ALA A 132 3.71 -17.09 10.34
N SER A 133 4.01 -16.57 11.54
CA SER A 133 2.96 -16.40 12.55
C SER A 133 1.85 -15.56 11.97
N VAL A 134 0.60 -15.94 12.24
CA VAL A 134 -0.56 -15.09 11.94
C VAL A 134 -0.59 -13.86 12.85
N TYR A 135 0.11 -13.94 13.98
CA TYR A 135 0.17 -12.92 15.00
C TYR A 135 1.20 -11.84 14.69
N PRO A 136 0.85 -10.56 14.95
CA PRO A 136 1.81 -9.46 14.88
C PRO A 136 2.86 -9.56 15.97
N ALA A 137 3.97 -8.87 15.75
CA ALA A 137 5.01 -8.66 16.76
C ALA A 137 4.43 -8.03 18.03
N THR A 138 4.96 -8.43 19.19
CA THR A 138 4.53 -7.94 20.51
C THR A 138 4.53 -6.42 20.56
N GLU A 139 5.50 -5.79 19.93
CA GLU A 139 5.68 -4.34 19.82
C GLU A 139 4.55 -3.68 19.05
N ILE A 140 4.03 -4.32 18.00
CA ILE A 140 2.89 -3.82 17.24
C ILE A 140 1.60 -3.91 18.07
N VAL A 141 1.43 -5.00 18.84
CA VAL A 141 0.31 -5.13 19.79
C VAL A 141 0.42 -4.05 20.88
N ALA A 142 1.60 -3.86 21.45
CA ALA A 142 1.86 -2.88 22.48
C ALA A 142 1.60 -1.44 21.97
N LEU A 143 2.12 -1.08 20.79
CA LEU A 143 1.83 0.20 20.15
C LEU A 143 0.33 0.39 19.90
N ARG A 144 -0.37 -0.63 19.42
CA ARG A 144 -1.84 -0.58 19.26
C ARG A 144 -2.52 -0.19 20.57
N LEU A 145 -2.16 -0.83 21.69
CA LEU A 145 -2.79 -0.57 22.99
C LEU A 145 -2.54 0.87 23.47
N LEU A 146 -1.33 1.39 23.29
CA LEU A 146 -1.04 2.80 23.56
C LEU A 146 -1.94 3.70 22.71
N LEU A 147 -1.96 3.52 21.39
CA LEU A 147 -2.75 4.34 20.47
C LEU A 147 -4.26 4.26 20.77
N LEU A 148 -4.75 3.06 21.12
CA LEU A 148 -6.14 2.82 21.48
C LEU A 148 -6.56 3.61 22.73
N LYS A 149 -5.69 3.66 23.74
CA LYS A 149 -5.93 4.47 24.94
C LYS A 149 -5.96 5.96 24.62
N LYS A 150 -4.99 6.46 23.83
CA LYS A 150 -5.00 7.87 23.42
C LYS A 150 -6.31 8.23 22.72
N ILE A 151 -6.77 7.41 21.78
CA ILE A 151 -8.05 7.61 21.08
C ILE A 151 -9.23 7.63 22.06
N ASN A 152 -9.32 6.66 22.96
CA ASN A 152 -10.44 6.56 23.91
C ASN A 152 -10.47 7.70 24.95
N GLU A 153 -9.30 8.24 25.31
CA GLU A 153 -9.18 9.42 26.18
C GLU A 153 -9.35 10.75 25.42
N GLY A 154 -9.48 10.71 24.08
CA GLY A 154 -9.54 11.91 23.24
C GLY A 154 -8.21 12.66 23.13
N GLU A 155 -7.11 12.00 23.51
CA GLU A 155 -5.76 12.53 23.48
C GLU A 155 -5.06 12.19 22.16
N LYS A 156 -4.12 13.04 21.74
CA LYS A 156 -3.38 12.86 20.48
C LYS A 156 -1.88 12.99 20.70
N ILE A 157 -1.11 12.07 20.16
CA ILE A 157 0.35 12.12 20.23
C ILE A 157 0.84 13.21 19.27
N ASN A 158 1.78 14.04 19.72
CA ASN A 158 2.45 15.01 18.87
C ASN A 158 3.67 14.37 18.19
N LEU A 159 3.45 13.80 17.00
CA LEU A 159 4.49 13.07 16.26
C LEU A 159 5.69 13.94 15.86
N GLU A 160 5.49 15.26 15.67
CA GLU A 160 6.59 16.17 15.33
C GLU A 160 7.62 16.24 16.45
N GLU A 161 7.15 16.43 17.68
CA GLU A 161 8.01 16.46 18.87
C GLU A 161 8.57 15.07 19.19
N LEU A 162 7.78 14.01 18.98
CA LEU A 162 8.25 12.65 19.18
C LEU A 162 9.44 12.31 18.27
N ILE A 163 9.38 12.72 17.00
CA ILE A 163 10.46 12.51 16.03
C ILE A 163 11.71 13.35 16.39
N ARG A 164 11.52 14.59 16.86
CA ARG A 164 12.63 15.44 17.33
C ARG A 164 13.36 14.84 18.53
N MET A 165 12.69 13.99 19.30
CA MET A 165 13.22 13.34 20.50
C MET A 165 13.87 11.97 20.23
N GLU A 166 14.21 11.63 18.98
CA GLU A 166 14.82 10.34 18.61
C GLU A 166 15.94 9.92 19.57
N ASP A 167 16.95 10.76 19.79
CA ASP A 167 18.09 10.44 20.65
C ASP A 167 17.68 10.14 22.11
N LEU A 168 16.63 10.80 22.62
CA LEU A 168 16.12 10.58 23.97
C LEU A 168 15.32 9.29 24.08
N LEU A 169 14.54 8.97 23.05
CA LEU A 169 13.73 7.74 22.98
C LEU A 169 14.62 6.51 22.85
N MET A 170 15.69 6.60 22.05
CA MET A 170 16.57 5.48 21.72
C MET A 170 17.67 5.23 22.76
N ASN A 171 17.89 6.15 23.70
CA ASN A 171 18.89 6.01 24.76
C ASN A 171 18.22 5.77 26.13
N PRO A 172 18.18 4.53 26.68
CA PRO A 172 17.52 4.22 27.95
C PRO A 172 18.03 5.02 29.17
N GLY A 173 19.27 5.51 29.11
CA GLY A 173 19.87 6.31 30.19
C GLY A 173 19.51 7.80 30.15
N ALA A 174 18.87 8.27 29.07
CA ALA A 174 18.45 9.66 28.94
C ALA A 174 17.31 10.00 29.91
N GLU A 175 17.44 11.13 30.59
CA GLU A 175 16.41 11.70 31.46
C GLU A 175 15.32 12.37 30.60
N ILE A 176 14.06 12.05 30.88
CA ILE A 176 12.90 12.68 30.24
C ILE A 176 12.32 13.68 31.23
N THR A 177 12.20 14.94 30.81
CA THR A 177 11.66 16.01 31.64
C THR A 177 10.14 16.13 31.51
N ASP A 178 9.50 16.80 32.46
CA ASP A 178 8.07 17.13 32.37
C ASP A 178 7.74 18.00 31.14
N GLN A 179 8.70 18.79 30.66
CA GLN A 179 8.54 19.60 29.45
C GLN A 179 8.47 18.70 28.21
N ASP A 180 9.32 17.69 28.15
CA ASP A 180 9.35 16.71 27.06
C ASP A 180 8.03 15.94 26.98
N LEU A 181 7.55 15.43 28.12
CA LEU A 181 6.27 14.73 28.24
C LEU A 181 5.08 15.57 27.73
N LYS A 182 5.05 16.86 28.12
CA LYS A 182 4.04 17.82 27.64
C LYS A 182 4.15 18.08 26.14
N ALA A 183 5.36 18.16 25.59
CA ALA A 183 5.58 18.44 24.17
C ALA A 183 5.05 17.32 23.27
N VAL A 184 5.29 16.06 23.64
CA VAL A 184 4.80 14.88 22.91
C VAL A 184 3.35 14.51 23.25
N ASN A 185 2.81 15.10 24.32
CA ASN A 185 1.52 14.77 24.92
C ASN A 185 1.43 13.31 25.38
N LEU A 186 2.42 12.87 26.16
CA LEU A 186 2.47 11.54 26.78
C LEU A 186 2.60 11.66 28.29
N LYS A 187 1.97 10.74 29.02
CA LYS A 187 2.21 10.53 30.46
C LYS A 187 3.57 9.86 30.66
N ALA A 188 4.15 9.98 31.85
CA ALA A 188 5.45 9.36 32.17
C ALA A 188 5.44 7.83 31.95
N GLU A 189 4.35 7.17 32.31
CA GLU A 189 4.14 5.73 32.08
C GLU A 189 4.02 5.37 30.59
N GLU A 190 3.33 6.19 29.78
CA GLU A 190 3.23 6.01 28.33
C GLU A 190 4.59 6.20 27.64
N MET A 191 5.37 7.19 28.08
CA MET A 191 6.72 7.43 27.58
C MET A 191 7.66 6.27 27.93
N LYS A 192 7.62 5.78 29.17
CA LYS A 192 8.39 4.61 29.58
C LYS A 192 8.01 3.40 28.71
N PHE A 193 6.71 3.16 28.56
CA PHE A 193 6.19 2.07 27.74
C PHE A 193 6.67 2.15 26.29
N LEU A 194 6.63 3.33 25.67
CA LEU A 194 7.14 3.54 24.32
C LEU A 194 8.65 3.29 24.22
N ARG A 195 9.44 3.72 25.21
CA ARG A 195 10.89 3.45 25.25
C ARG A 195 11.19 1.97 25.43
N ASP A 196 10.41 1.26 26.26
CA ASP A 196 10.54 -0.18 26.44
C ASP A 196 10.27 -0.92 25.10
N ILE A 197 9.27 -0.49 24.32
CA ILE A 197 8.99 -1.00 22.97
C ILE A 197 10.16 -0.73 22.01
N LEU A 198 10.63 0.52 21.94
CA LEU A 198 11.69 0.91 21.01
C LEU A 198 13.07 0.34 21.39
N ALA A 199 13.29 0.00 22.66
CA ALA A 199 14.49 -0.70 23.10
C ALA A 199 14.51 -2.16 22.57
N ASP A 200 13.35 -2.81 22.50
CA ASP A 200 13.22 -4.18 21.98
C ASP A 200 13.18 -4.21 20.44
N GLU A 201 12.54 -3.22 19.82
CA GLU A 201 12.47 -3.09 18.36
C GLU A 201 12.75 -1.66 17.85
N PRO A 202 14.04 -1.26 17.80
CA PRO A 202 14.48 0.06 17.35
C PRO A 202 13.94 0.50 15.99
N ARG A 203 13.78 -0.45 15.04
CA ARG A 203 13.37 -0.15 13.67
C ARG A 203 11.95 0.42 13.56
N LEU A 204 11.09 0.22 14.57
CA LEU A 204 9.73 0.77 14.55
C LEU A 204 9.72 2.30 14.56
N PHE A 205 10.80 2.92 15.05
CA PHE A 205 10.94 4.36 14.98
C PHE A 205 11.00 4.87 13.53
N GLU A 206 11.65 4.12 12.64
CA GLU A 206 11.71 4.47 11.21
C GLU A 206 10.34 4.39 10.53
N TYR A 207 9.47 3.48 10.97
CA TYR A 207 8.09 3.40 10.48
C TYR A 207 7.29 4.65 10.84
N LEU A 208 7.51 5.25 12.02
CA LEU A 208 6.83 6.49 12.44
C LEU A 208 7.20 7.69 11.56
N LYS A 209 8.33 7.61 10.84
CA LYS A 209 8.75 8.58 9.83
C LYS A 209 8.14 8.31 8.45
N SER A 210 7.32 7.27 8.27
CA SER A 210 6.67 6.98 6.98
C SER A 210 5.50 7.94 6.71
N PRO A 211 5.44 8.61 5.54
CA PRO A 211 4.31 9.46 5.16
C PRO A 211 2.96 8.78 5.29
N PHE A 212 2.86 7.53 4.82
CA PHE A 212 1.61 6.78 4.86
C PHE A 212 1.20 6.45 6.30
N LEU A 213 2.13 6.00 7.15
CA LEU A 213 1.81 5.69 8.54
C LEU A 213 1.38 6.94 9.32
N VAL A 214 2.08 8.06 9.15
CA VAL A 214 1.67 9.35 9.77
C VAL A 214 0.25 9.71 9.34
N ARG A 215 -0.06 9.60 8.04
CA ARG A 215 -1.42 9.84 7.52
C ARG A 215 -2.44 8.90 8.16
N GLY A 216 -2.14 7.61 8.29
CA GLY A 216 -3.01 6.63 8.92
C GLY A 216 -3.28 6.93 10.40
N LEU A 217 -2.25 7.28 11.17
CA LEU A 217 -2.37 7.62 12.60
C LEU A 217 -3.17 8.91 12.83
N VAL A 218 -3.00 9.92 11.96
CA VAL A 218 -3.80 11.15 12.01
C VAL A 218 -5.26 10.88 11.68
N ARG A 219 -5.54 10.10 10.62
CA ARG A 219 -6.91 9.70 10.24
C ARG A 219 -7.59 8.88 11.33
N ALA A 220 -6.84 8.00 11.99
CA ALA A 220 -7.36 7.22 13.10
C ALA A 220 -7.58 8.03 14.39
N GLY A 221 -7.18 9.31 14.41
CA GLY A 221 -7.33 10.19 15.57
C GLY A 221 -6.28 9.98 16.67
N ALA A 222 -5.27 9.12 16.45
CA ALA A 222 -4.20 8.86 17.43
C ALA A 222 -3.11 9.95 17.43
N ALA A 223 -2.93 10.66 16.31
CA ALA A 223 -1.91 11.69 16.14
C ALA A 223 -2.51 13.08 15.87
N GLY A 224 -1.81 14.11 16.35
CA GLY A 224 -2.18 15.51 16.16
C GLY A 224 -1.92 16.02 14.74
N MET A 225 -2.72 17.00 14.30
CA MET A 225 -2.48 17.74 13.06
C MET A 225 -1.58 18.95 13.35
N ASN A 226 -0.33 18.91 12.91
CA ASN A 226 0.66 19.99 13.03
C ASN A 226 1.31 20.27 11.66
N SER A 227 2.42 21.02 11.61
CA SER A 227 3.18 21.27 10.37
C SER A 227 3.72 19.98 9.76
N PHE A 228 4.39 19.17 10.57
CA PHE A 228 4.98 17.91 10.15
C PHE A 228 3.93 16.95 9.57
N SER A 229 2.83 16.69 10.30
CA SER A 229 1.76 15.81 9.84
C SER A 229 1.15 16.27 8.52
N ARG A 230 1.00 17.59 8.30
CA ARG A 230 0.50 18.13 7.02
C ARG A 230 1.46 17.89 5.88
N GLU A 231 2.76 18.09 6.10
CA GLU A 231 3.80 17.80 5.12
C GLU A 231 3.80 16.31 4.75
N MET A 232 3.81 15.43 5.76
CA MET A 232 3.80 13.99 5.57
C MET A 232 2.55 13.49 4.85
N MET A 233 1.37 14.05 5.17
CA MET A 233 0.15 13.75 4.42
C MET A 233 0.22 14.19 2.96
N GLY A 234 0.89 15.32 2.67
CA GLY A 234 1.14 15.78 1.32
C GLY A 234 2.08 14.85 0.53
N LEU A 235 3.01 14.19 1.22
CA LEU A 235 3.95 13.22 0.64
C LEU A 235 3.37 11.80 0.51
N ALA A 236 2.31 11.47 1.25
CA ALA A 236 1.68 10.15 1.25
C ALA A 236 0.78 9.94 0.02
N ASN A 237 1.37 9.97 -1.17
CA ASN A 237 0.67 9.84 -2.45
C ASN A 237 1.45 8.91 -3.40
N TYR A 238 0.88 8.64 -4.57
CA TYR A 238 1.52 7.79 -5.59
C TYR A 238 1.94 8.58 -6.84
N LYS A 239 2.10 9.90 -6.71
CA LYS A 239 2.52 10.79 -7.81
C LYS A 239 3.96 10.51 -8.18
N GLY A 240 4.14 9.66 -9.18
CA GLY A 240 5.45 9.16 -9.61
C GLY A 240 5.36 7.71 -10.06
N CYS A 241 4.41 6.96 -9.50
CA CYS A 241 4.00 5.66 -10.00
C CYS A 241 3.17 5.89 -11.25
N ARG A 242 3.60 5.36 -12.40
CA ARG A 242 2.88 5.48 -13.66
C ARG A 242 2.77 4.10 -14.27
N CYS A 243 1.54 3.71 -14.58
CA CYS A 243 1.32 2.46 -15.26
C CYS A 243 1.93 2.47 -16.66
N SER A 244 2.45 1.31 -17.02
CA SER A 244 3.09 1.01 -18.28
C SER A 244 2.04 0.52 -19.27
N TYR A 245 2.16 0.93 -20.54
CA TYR A 245 1.40 0.30 -21.61
C TYR A 245 1.77 -1.19 -21.68
N PHE A 246 0.74 -2.05 -21.68
CA PHE A 246 0.89 -3.49 -21.65
C PHE A 246 0.54 -4.13 -22.99
N ALA A 247 -0.67 -3.87 -23.51
CA ALA A 247 -1.18 -4.54 -24.70
C ALA A 247 -2.28 -3.73 -25.43
N GLY A 248 -2.62 -4.16 -26.66
CA GLY A 248 -3.73 -3.61 -27.44
C GLY A 248 -3.38 -2.45 -28.37
N SER A 249 -4.20 -1.40 -28.33
CA SER A 249 -4.16 -0.22 -29.19
C SER A 249 -3.35 0.89 -28.55
N LYS A 250 -2.58 1.61 -29.37
CA LYS A 250 -1.88 2.84 -28.94
C LYS A 250 -2.64 4.11 -29.33
N LYS A 251 -3.84 3.99 -29.85
CA LYS A 251 -4.64 5.15 -30.24
C LYS A 251 -5.13 5.88 -28.99
N SER A 252 -5.23 7.20 -29.09
CA SER A 252 -5.67 8.05 -27.99
C SER A 252 -7.15 7.87 -27.64
N ASP A 253 -7.96 7.43 -28.61
CA ASP A 253 -9.40 7.16 -28.50
C ASP A 253 -9.72 5.70 -28.16
N ALA A 254 -8.72 4.85 -27.94
CA ALA A 254 -8.98 3.50 -27.46
C ALA A 254 -9.50 3.53 -26.02
N VAL A 255 -10.40 2.60 -25.68
CA VAL A 255 -10.86 2.38 -24.31
C VAL A 255 -9.69 1.84 -23.48
N LYS A 256 -9.33 2.55 -22.41
CA LYS A 256 -8.14 2.26 -21.61
C LYS A 256 -8.51 1.47 -20.36
N ILE A 257 -8.02 0.25 -20.25
CA ILE A 257 -8.20 -0.63 -19.08
C ILE A 257 -6.89 -0.69 -18.31
N ALA A 258 -6.88 -0.31 -17.04
CA ALA A 258 -5.72 -0.44 -16.17
C ALA A 258 -5.83 -1.65 -15.25
N VAL A 259 -4.70 -2.30 -14.95
CA VAL A 259 -4.57 -3.37 -13.98
C VAL A 259 -3.57 -2.94 -12.90
N LEU A 260 -4.05 -2.80 -11.66
CA LEU A 260 -3.26 -2.29 -10.54
C LEU A 260 -3.09 -3.35 -9.45
N PRO A 261 -1.86 -3.75 -9.08
CA PRO A 261 -1.61 -4.64 -7.95
C PRO A 261 -1.77 -3.91 -6.62
N SER A 262 -2.68 -4.38 -5.78
CA SER A 262 -2.95 -3.80 -4.45
C SER A 262 -2.88 -4.88 -3.38
N ILE A 263 -2.14 -4.62 -2.29
CA ILE A 263 -2.04 -5.53 -1.14
C ILE A 263 -1.75 -6.96 -1.64
N ILE A 264 -0.67 -7.09 -2.42
CA ILE A 264 -0.29 -8.33 -3.10
C ILE A 264 1.15 -8.72 -2.79
N GLY A 265 1.42 -10.02 -2.68
CA GLY A 265 2.74 -10.62 -2.48
C GLY A 265 3.49 -10.93 -3.77
N GLU A 266 2.94 -10.71 -4.95
CA GLU A 266 3.51 -11.15 -6.23
C GLU A 266 4.56 -10.19 -6.81
N PHE A 267 5.46 -9.71 -5.94
CA PHE A 267 6.64 -8.93 -6.29
C PHE A 267 7.87 -9.45 -5.56
N ASP A 268 8.98 -9.50 -6.29
CA ASP A 268 10.31 -9.73 -5.76
C ASP A 268 10.96 -8.39 -5.38
N PHE A 269 11.74 -8.40 -4.29
CA PHE A 269 12.44 -7.24 -3.75
C PHE A 269 13.73 -7.73 -3.06
N ALA A 270 14.89 -7.24 -3.48
CA ALA A 270 16.20 -7.38 -2.83
C ALA A 270 17.29 -6.79 -3.72
N GLY A 271 18.27 -6.10 -3.14
CA GLY A 271 19.19 -5.19 -3.84
C GLY A 271 20.04 -5.78 -4.99
N ASP A 272 20.20 -7.10 -5.08
CA ASP A 272 21.04 -7.74 -6.09
C ASP A 272 20.23 -8.41 -7.22
N LEU A 273 18.90 -8.30 -7.21
CA LEU A 273 18.07 -8.89 -8.26
C LEU A 273 18.16 -8.06 -9.56
N PRO A 274 18.46 -8.68 -10.71
CA PRO A 274 18.45 -7.98 -11.98
C PRO A 274 17.01 -7.62 -12.39
N GLY A 275 16.83 -6.42 -12.94
CA GLY A 275 15.56 -5.97 -13.51
C GLY A 275 14.55 -5.41 -12.50
N LEU A 276 15.01 -4.95 -11.33
CA LEU A 276 14.18 -4.14 -10.44
C LEU A 276 13.84 -2.79 -11.09
N SER A 277 12.64 -2.30 -10.81
CA SER A 277 12.20 -0.95 -11.13
C SER A 277 12.94 0.13 -10.33
N GLU A 278 12.68 1.39 -10.64
CA GLU A 278 13.10 2.54 -9.85
C GLU A 278 12.58 2.52 -8.41
N PHE A 279 11.51 1.77 -8.14
CA PHE A 279 10.96 1.57 -6.81
C PHE A 279 11.54 0.36 -6.08
N GLY A 280 12.48 -0.39 -6.70
CA GLY A 280 13.15 -1.52 -6.08
C GLY A 280 12.34 -2.81 -6.02
N PHE A 281 11.35 -2.96 -6.91
CA PHE A 281 10.54 -4.17 -7.05
C PHE A 281 10.59 -4.70 -8.48
N LYS A 282 10.31 -6.00 -8.63
CA LYS A 282 10.05 -6.65 -9.92
C LYS A 282 8.82 -7.55 -9.77
N PRO A 283 7.86 -7.53 -10.70
CA PRO A 283 6.73 -8.44 -10.66
C PRO A 283 7.21 -9.88 -10.84
N THR A 284 6.57 -10.82 -10.13
CA THR A 284 6.84 -12.25 -10.36
C THR A 284 6.32 -12.67 -11.74
N GLU A 285 6.81 -13.80 -12.25
CA GLU A 285 6.26 -14.37 -13.48
C GLU A 285 4.78 -14.75 -13.29
N ASP A 286 4.42 -15.28 -12.13
CA ASP A 286 3.04 -15.62 -11.76
C ASP A 286 2.11 -14.41 -11.83
N PHE A 287 2.52 -13.24 -11.32
CA PHE A 287 1.77 -11.99 -11.49
C PHE A 287 1.49 -11.69 -12.96
N MET A 288 2.54 -11.74 -13.79
CA MET A 288 2.43 -11.41 -15.20
C MET A 288 1.61 -12.44 -15.98
N GLU A 289 1.61 -13.70 -15.58
CA GLU A 289 0.72 -14.73 -16.10
C GLU A 289 -0.75 -14.43 -15.76
N ILE A 290 -1.04 -14.04 -14.52
CA ILE A 290 -2.39 -13.62 -14.10
C ILE A 290 -2.87 -12.42 -14.93
N VAL A 291 -2.03 -11.40 -15.13
CA VAL A 291 -2.38 -10.21 -15.93
C VAL A 291 -2.68 -10.59 -17.39
N ARG A 292 -1.84 -11.43 -18.02
CA ARG A 292 -2.07 -11.92 -19.39
C ARG A 292 -3.33 -12.76 -19.51
N LYS A 293 -3.63 -13.59 -18.50
CA LYS A 293 -4.85 -14.39 -18.45
C LYS A 293 -6.08 -13.49 -18.36
N LEU A 294 -6.06 -12.49 -17.46
CA LEU A 294 -7.15 -11.52 -17.33
C LEU A 294 -7.40 -10.76 -18.64
N GLU A 295 -6.34 -10.26 -19.30
CA GLU A 295 -6.45 -9.63 -20.62
C GLU A 295 -7.14 -10.55 -21.63
N THR A 296 -6.68 -11.81 -21.72
CA THR A 296 -7.22 -12.81 -22.64
C THR A 296 -8.69 -13.09 -22.36
N ASP A 297 -9.05 -13.25 -21.09
CA ASP A 297 -10.42 -13.58 -20.69
C ASP A 297 -11.38 -12.39 -20.94
N ILE A 298 -10.95 -11.15 -20.68
CA ILE A 298 -11.69 -9.92 -21.01
C ILE A 298 -11.91 -9.81 -22.53
N LEU A 299 -10.85 -10.00 -23.33
CA LEU A 299 -10.95 -9.95 -24.80
C LEU A 299 -11.89 -11.02 -25.34
N SER A 300 -11.79 -12.24 -24.81
CA SER A 300 -12.65 -13.38 -25.19
C SER A 300 -14.11 -13.11 -24.84
N GLN A 301 -14.39 -12.66 -23.62
CA GLN A 301 -15.76 -12.41 -23.17
C GLN A 301 -16.38 -11.20 -23.90
N THR A 302 -15.62 -10.11 -24.10
CA THR A 302 -16.07 -8.96 -24.89
C THR A 302 -16.44 -9.37 -26.31
N ARG A 303 -15.61 -10.21 -26.94
CA ARG A 303 -15.92 -10.77 -28.26
C ARG A 303 -17.24 -11.54 -28.25
N GLN A 304 -17.44 -12.42 -27.27
CA GLN A 304 -18.68 -13.21 -27.19
C GLN A 304 -19.93 -12.33 -27.04
N LEU A 305 -19.86 -11.28 -26.21
CA LEU A 305 -20.99 -10.36 -26.04
C LEU A 305 -21.29 -9.56 -27.32
N LEU A 306 -20.25 -9.14 -28.05
CA LEU A 306 -20.39 -8.48 -29.35
C LEU A 306 -20.98 -9.40 -30.43
N GLU A 307 -20.54 -10.66 -30.49
CA GLU A 307 -21.04 -11.67 -31.44
C GLU A 307 -22.52 -12.00 -31.21
N LYS A 308 -22.95 -12.04 -29.93
CA LYS A 308 -24.36 -12.24 -29.55
C LYS A 308 -25.24 -11.02 -29.81
N GLY A 309 -24.65 -9.83 -29.98
CA GLY A 309 -25.37 -8.56 -30.10
C GLY A 309 -25.90 -8.05 -28.77
N ASP A 310 -25.50 -8.65 -27.64
CA ASP A 310 -25.94 -8.29 -26.28
C ASP A 310 -25.46 -6.89 -25.86
N CYS A 311 -24.56 -6.29 -26.64
CA CYS A 311 -23.93 -5.00 -26.38
C CYS A 311 -24.51 -3.82 -27.19
N MET A 312 -25.49 -4.03 -28.06
CA MET A 312 -25.99 -2.99 -28.96
C MET A 312 -27.53 -2.88 -28.90
N GLU A 313 -28.03 -1.77 -28.35
CA GLU A 313 -29.40 -1.29 -28.57
C GLU A 313 -29.63 -0.79 -30.02
N LEU A 314 -28.85 -1.27 -30.98
CA LEU A 314 -28.98 -0.90 -32.39
C LEU A 314 -29.86 -1.91 -33.11
N SER A 315 -30.92 -1.40 -33.73
CA SER A 315 -31.98 -2.18 -34.39
C SER A 315 -31.44 -3.32 -35.25
N SER A 316 -31.91 -4.52 -34.93
CA SER A 316 -31.36 -5.85 -35.18
C SER A 316 -31.34 -6.36 -36.63
N LYS A 317 -31.24 -5.52 -37.66
CA LYS A 317 -31.33 -6.01 -39.06
C LYS A 317 -30.11 -5.78 -39.96
N GLU A 318 -29.27 -4.77 -39.73
CA GLU A 318 -28.13 -4.49 -40.64
C GLU A 318 -26.78 -4.99 -40.12
N ILE A 319 -26.64 -5.16 -38.80
CA ILE A 319 -25.38 -5.57 -38.15
C ILE A 319 -25.16 -7.09 -38.26
N GLY A 320 -26.22 -7.89 -38.18
CA GLY A 320 -26.14 -9.36 -38.16
C GLY A 320 -25.53 -10.02 -39.41
N LYS A 321 -25.42 -9.29 -40.53
CA LYS A 321 -24.81 -9.77 -41.78
C LYS A 321 -23.35 -9.29 -41.97
N LYS A 322 -22.96 -8.13 -41.41
CA LYS A 322 -21.56 -7.64 -41.40
C LYS A 322 -20.73 -8.24 -40.25
N CYS A 323 -21.37 -8.71 -39.18
CA CYS A 323 -20.72 -9.22 -37.97
C CYS A 323 -20.15 -10.66 -38.06
N ARG A 324 -20.61 -11.49 -39.00
CA ARG A 324 -20.15 -12.89 -39.07
C ARG A 324 -18.78 -13.07 -39.72
N ASP A 325 -18.37 -12.10 -40.54
CA ASP A 325 -17.08 -12.11 -41.27
C ASP A 325 -16.10 -11.04 -40.76
N ALA A 326 -16.41 -10.36 -39.66
CA ALA A 326 -15.58 -9.30 -39.12
C ALA A 326 -14.36 -9.86 -38.36
N ASP A 327 -13.19 -9.29 -38.61
CA ASP A 327 -11.99 -9.52 -37.81
C ASP A 327 -12.15 -8.84 -36.44
N TRP A 328 -12.92 -9.49 -35.56
CA TRP A 328 -13.18 -9.02 -34.20
C TRP A 328 -11.89 -8.88 -33.39
N LYS A 329 -10.91 -9.75 -33.66
CA LYS A 329 -9.59 -9.67 -33.03
C LYS A 329 -8.91 -8.36 -33.42
N GLY A 330 -8.84 -8.05 -34.71
CA GLY A 330 -8.34 -6.75 -35.19
C GLY A 330 -9.17 -5.58 -34.67
N MET A 331 -10.49 -5.69 -34.55
CA MET A 331 -11.31 -4.63 -33.99
C MET A 331 -11.00 -4.37 -32.52
N LEU A 332 -11.03 -5.38 -31.66
CA LEU A 332 -10.76 -5.22 -30.23
C LEU A 332 -9.33 -4.73 -30.00
N GLN A 333 -8.35 -5.28 -30.72
CA GLN A 333 -6.95 -4.84 -30.66
C GLN A 333 -6.77 -3.39 -31.09
N ASN A 334 -7.66 -2.84 -31.93
CA ASN A 334 -7.59 -1.44 -32.36
C ASN A 334 -8.35 -0.47 -31.47
N ASN A 335 -9.25 -0.94 -30.60
CA ASN A 335 -10.14 -0.10 -29.78
C ASN A 335 -9.94 -0.29 -28.27
N LEU A 336 -9.11 -1.23 -27.83
CA LEU A 336 -8.79 -1.45 -26.42
C LEU A 336 -7.30 -1.28 -26.18
N ALA A 337 -6.95 -0.60 -25.10
CA ALA A 337 -5.58 -0.44 -24.63
C ALA A 337 -5.49 -0.92 -23.19
N PHE A 338 -4.56 -1.81 -22.89
CA PHE A 338 -4.30 -2.31 -21.55
C PHE A 338 -3.06 -1.66 -20.96
N TYR A 339 -3.17 -1.26 -19.70
CA TYR A 339 -2.08 -0.71 -18.90
C TYR A 339 -1.92 -1.53 -17.62
N VAL A 340 -0.70 -1.63 -17.11
CA VAL A 340 -0.39 -2.33 -15.87
C VAL A 340 0.55 -1.49 -15.02
N GLU A 341 0.31 -1.44 -13.71
CA GLU A 341 1.35 -1.01 -12.77
C GLU A 341 2.20 -2.23 -12.42
N ASP A 342 3.38 -2.31 -13.05
CA ASP A 342 4.32 -3.41 -12.93
C ASP A 342 5.61 -3.03 -12.22
N LYS A 343 5.69 -1.82 -11.65
CA LYS A 343 6.92 -1.31 -11.02
C LYS A 343 6.92 -1.47 -9.52
N ARG A 344 5.76 -1.49 -8.87
CA ARG A 344 5.63 -1.78 -7.42
C ARG A 344 4.20 -2.15 -7.02
N PRO A 345 4.02 -2.88 -5.90
CA PRO A 345 2.70 -3.06 -5.32
C PRO A 345 2.19 -1.76 -4.65
N LEU A 346 0.87 -1.63 -4.57
CA LEU A 346 0.14 -0.48 -4.02
C LEU A 346 -0.72 -0.88 -2.81
N VAL A 347 -1.22 0.10 -2.04
CA VAL A 347 -2.23 -0.13 -1.00
C VAL A 347 -3.48 0.66 -1.36
N ILE A 348 -4.35 0.03 -2.15
CA ILE A 348 -5.62 0.58 -2.61
C ILE A 348 -6.77 0.01 -1.79
N THR A 349 -7.49 0.90 -1.11
CA THR A 349 -8.67 0.65 -0.30
C THR A 349 -9.84 1.46 -0.85
N PRO A 350 -11.10 1.13 -0.52
CA PRO A 350 -12.26 1.92 -0.93
C PRO A 350 -12.11 3.42 -0.65
N HIS A 351 -11.51 3.75 0.49
CA HIS A 351 -11.37 5.12 0.94
C HIS A 351 -10.33 5.93 0.15
N ASN A 352 -9.33 5.29 -0.47
CA ASN A 352 -8.29 5.98 -1.24
C ASN A 352 -8.30 5.66 -2.74
N ALA A 353 -9.15 4.75 -3.22
CA ALA A 353 -9.14 4.27 -4.61
C ALA A 353 -9.14 5.41 -5.62
N ALA A 354 -10.07 6.36 -5.52
CA ALA A 354 -10.14 7.48 -6.45
C ALA A 354 -8.85 8.31 -6.51
N GLU A 355 -8.21 8.55 -5.35
CA GLU A 355 -6.95 9.28 -5.24
C GLU A 355 -5.81 8.50 -5.90
N VAL A 356 -5.65 7.21 -5.56
CA VAL A 356 -4.57 6.37 -6.09
C VAL A 356 -4.71 6.15 -7.59
N LEU A 357 -5.92 5.87 -8.08
CA LEU A 357 -6.18 5.65 -9.50
C LEU A 357 -5.87 6.89 -10.33
N HIS A 358 -6.19 8.09 -9.81
CA HIS A 358 -5.83 9.36 -10.46
C HIS A 358 -4.31 9.60 -10.48
N ASP A 359 -3.60 9.24 -9.42
CA ASP A 359 -2.15 9.39 -9.36
C ASP A 359 -1.43 8.40 -10.31
N VAL A 360 -1.86 7.13 -10.34
CA VAL A 360 -1.16 6.05 -11.05
C VAL A 360 -1.55 5.93 -12.52
N CYS A 361 -2.86 5.92 -12.81
CA CYS A 361 -3.41 5.73 -14.17
C CYS A 361 -4.56 6.71 -14.46
N PRO A 362 -4.30 8.03 -14.51
CA PRO A 362 -5.35 9.03 -14.71
C PRO A 362 -6.10 8.90 -16.03
N GLU A 363 -5.52 8.22 -17.02
CA GLU A 363 -6.12 8.04 -18.34
C GLU A 363 -7.01 6.79 -18.45
N ALA A 364 -7.07 5.93 -17.43
CA ALA A 364 -7.86 4.70 -17.49
C ALA A 364 -9.37 5.00 -17.51
N ASP A 365 -10.09 4.41 -18.47
CA ASP A 365 -11.56 4.39 -18.48
C ASP A 365 -12.13 3.44 -17.43
N PHE A 366 -11.41 2.35 -17.16
CA PHE A 366 -11.77 1.34 -16.16
C PHE A 366 -10.51 0.79 -15.50
N THR A 367 -10.56 0.53 -14.19
CA THR A 367 -9.44 -0.07 -13.46
C THR A 367 -9.82 -1.38 -12.80
N VAL A 368 -9.01 -2.41 -12.99
CA VAL A 368 -9.05 -3.66 -12.24
C VAL A 368 -7.97 -3.61 -11.16
N ILE A 369 -8.38 -3.68 -9.89
CA ILE A 369 -7.50 -3.68 -8.73
C ILE A 369 -7.30 -5.15 -8.30
N LEU A 370 -6.12 -5.70 -8.53
CA LEU A 370 -5.78 -7.09 -8.18
C LEU A 370 -5.32 -7.18 -6.74
N LEU A 371 -6.01 -7.99 -5.95
CA LEU A 371 -5.73 -8.29 -4.55
C LEU A 371 -5.08 -9.67 -4.41
N ASP A 372 -4.22 -9.86 -3.41
CA ASP A 372 -3.81 -11.21 -3.02
C ASP A 372 -4.99 -12.05 -2.56
N LYS A 373 -4.74 -13.36 -2.45
CA LYS A 373 -5.67 -14.37 -1.98
C LYS A 373 -6.40 -13.92 -0.71
N ASN A 374 -7.72 -13.83 -0.80
CA ASN A 374 -8.67 -13.51 0.27
C ASN A 374 -8.42 -12.18 0.99
N VAL A 375 -7.64 -11.26 0.41
CA VAL A 375 -7.42 -9.93 1.01
C VAL A 375 -8.69 -9.09 1.00
N TYR A 376 -9.61 -9.33 0.05
CA TYR A 376 -10.90 -8.62 -0.01
C TYR A 376 -11.71 -8.75 1.29
N LEU A 377 -11.51 -9.83 2.07
CA LEU A 377 -12.14 -10.02 3.38
C LEU A 377 -11.70 -8.98 4.43
N THR A 378 -10.50 -8.41 4.27
CA THR A 378 -9.96 -7.35 5.14
C THR A 378 -10.49 -5.97 4.73
N VAL A 379 -10.66 -5.74 3.43
CA VAL A 379 -10.86 -4.41 2.85
C VAL A 379 -12.31 -3.91 2.99
N ASP A 380 -13.26 -4.79 3.31
CA ASP A 380 -14.69 -4.49 3.51
C ASP A 380 -15.34 -3.79 2.31
N LEU A 381 -15.29 -4.45 1.15
CA LEU A 381 -15.84 -3.93 -0.09
C LEU A 381 -17.38 -3.95 -0.06
N THR A 382 -18.01 -2.82 -0.37
CA THR A 382 -19.47 -2.75 -0.56
C THR A 382 -19.83 -2.64 -2.04
N GLU A 383 -20.68 -3.55 -2.53
CA GLU A 383 -21.18 -3.53 -3.93
C GLU A 383 -21.91 -2.22 -4.29
N LYS A 384 -22.43 -1.49 -3.29
CA LYS A 384 -23.23 -0.28 -3.51
C LYS A 384 -22.42 0.99 -3.76
N GLY A 385 -21.12 0.99 -3.47
CA GLY A 385 -20.32 2.22 -3.53
C GLY A 385 -18.88 2.04 -3.96
N ASP A 386 -18.28 0.88 -3.68
CA ASP A 386 -16.83 0.72 -3.79
C ASP A 386 -16.40 0.00 -5.09
N MET A 387 -17.38 -0.46 -5.86
CA MET A 387 -17.17 -1.24 -7.08
C MET A 387 -18.12 -0.82 -8.20
N TYR A 388 -17.78 -1.19 -9.42
CA TYR A 388 -18.68 -1.09 -10.57
C TYR A 388 -20.03 -1.78 -10.28
N PRO A 389 -21.17 -1.19 -10.69
CA PRO A 389 -21.33 -0.02 -11.56
C PRO A 389 -21.28 1.34 -10.84
N ALA A 390 -21.13 1.39 -9.52
CA ALA A 390 -21.12 2.67 -8.79
C ALA A 390 -19.89 3.53 -9.12
N VAL A 391 -18.76 2.88 -9.42
CA VAL A 391 -17.48 3.50 -9.74
C VAL A 391 -16.80 2.75 -10.90
N PRO A 392 -15.91 3.39 -11.69
CA PRO A 392 -15.27 2.76 -12.86
C PRO A 392 -14.07 1.87 -12.47
N TRP A 393 -14.18 1.11 -11.38
CA TRP A 393 -13.18 0.13 -10.99
C TRP A 393 -13.79 -1.05 -10.25
N MET A 394 -13.02 -2.13 -10.17
CA MET A 394 -13.42 -3.37 -9.51
C MET A 394 -12.22 -4.01 -8.83
N TYR A 395 -12.44 -4.70 -7.72
CA TYR A 395 -11.43 -5.49 -7.04
C TYR A 395 -11.57 -6.95 -7.42
N LEU A 396 -10.46 -7.61 -7.75
CA LEU A 396 -10.43 -9.06 -8.04
C LEU A 396 -9.35 -9.75 -7.23
N ASP A 397 -9.67 -10.95 -6.76
CA ASP A 397 -8.70 -11.86 -6.18
C ASP A 397 -7.87 -12.53 -7.30
N ILE A 398 -6.55 -12.58 -7.14
CA ILE A 398 -5.68 -13.27 -8.08
C ILE A 398 -6.01 -14.75 -8.26
N MET A 399 -6.50 -15.41 -7.20
CA MET A 399 -6.88 -16.83 -7.24
C MET A 399 -8.12 -17.05 -8.10
N ASP A 400 -9.05 -16.10 -8.09
CA ASP A 400 -10.27 -16.17 -8.91
C ASP A 400 -9.92 -16.06 -10.39
N ILE A 401 -8.91 -15.26 -10.74
CA ILE A 401 -8.40 -15.22 -12.12
C ILE A 401 -7.67 -16.53 -12.41
N GLN A 402 -6.73 -16.96 -11.55
CA GLN A 402 -5.93 -18.17 -11.76
C GLN A 402 -6.82 -19.40 -12.02
N TYR A 403 -7.90 -19.56 -11.26
CA TYR A 403 -8.82 -20.68 -11.39
C TYR A 403 -10.08 -20.39 -12.22
N SER A 404 -10.12 -19.28 -12.96
CA SER A 404 -11.23 -18.90 -13.85
C SER A 404 -12.60 -18.82 -13.14
N GLN A 405 -12.60 -18.30 -11.91
CA GLN A 405 -13.77 -18.06 -11.07
C GLN A 405 -14.29 -16.61 -11.16
N ALA A 406 -13.51 -15.67 -11.74
CA ALA A 406 -13.87 -14.27 -11.94
C ALA A 406 -14.85 -14.01 -13.12
N GLY A 407 -15.70 -14.98 -13.47
CA GLY A 407 -16.48 -14.95 -14.71
C GLY A 407 -17.52 -13.81 -14.77
N ASN A 408 -18.17 -13.53 -13.65
CA ASN A 408 -19.20 -12.48 -13.58
C ASN A 408 -18.56 -11.10 -13.72
N GLU A 409 -17.43 -10.90 -13.04
CA GLU A 409 -16.64 -9.69 -13.03
C GLU A 409 -16.06 -9.38 -14.42
N ILE A 410 -15.51 -10.40 -15.08
CA ILE A 410 -15.02 -10.30 -16.45
C ILE A 410 -16.16 -9.95 -17.41
N GLU A 411 -17.37 -10.49 -17.21
CA GLU A 411 -18.54 -10.13 -17.99
C GLU A 411 -18.94 -8.66 -17.78
N GLU A 412 -18.93 -8.16 -16.55
CA GLU A 412 -19.22 -6.75 -16.26
C GLU A 412 -18.21 -5.78 -16.89
N ILE A 413 -16.92 -6.08 -16.80
CA ILE A 413 -15.86 -5.33 -17.49
C ILE A 413 -16.10 -5.34 -19.00
N SER A 414 -16.46 -6.50 -19.55
CA SER A 414 -16.73 -6.66 -20.98
C SER A 414 -17.95 -5.87 -21.42
N ARG A 415 -19.02 -5.82 -20.61
CA ARG A 415 -20.20 -4.97 -20.87
C ARG A 415 -19.84 -3.48 -20.83
N PHE A 416 -19.01 -3.06 -19.88
CA PHE A 416 -18.49 -1.69 -19.82
C PHE A 416 -17.76 -1.32 -21.12
N ILE A 417 -16.81 -2.17 -21.55
CA ILE A 417 -16.06 -1.99 -22.80
C ILE A 417 -16.99 -1.87 -24.01
N CYS A 418 -17.92 -2.80 -24.13
CA CYS A 418 -18.94 -2.79 -25.16
C CYS A 418 -19.70 -1.46 -25.22
N SER A 419 -20.12 -0.94 -24.05
CA SER A 419 -20.87 0.32 -23.97
C SER A 419 -20.07 1.52 -24.48
N LYS A 420 -18.74 1.51 -24.32
CA LYS A 420 -17.83 2.55 -24.79
C LYS A 420 -17.59 2.47 -26.29
N ILE A 421 -17.26 1.28 -26.80
CA ILE A 421 -17.02 1.05 -28.25
C ILE A 421 -18.26 1.37 -29.09
N SER A 422 -19.45 1.05 -28.60
CA SER A 422 -20.72 1.34 -29.30
C SER A 422 -21.02 2.84 -29.38
N ARG A 423 -20.67 3.63 -28.36
CA ARG A 423 -20.93 5.08 -28.35
C ARG A 423 -20.06 5.84 -29.35
N GLU A 424 -18.80 5.47 -29.50
CA GLU A 424 -17.86 6.15 -30.43
C GLU A 424 -18.19 5.88 -31.91
N LYS A 425 -18.74 4.71 -32.22
CA LYS A 425 -19.20 4.37 -33.58
C LYS A 425 -20.53 5.05 -33.96
N VAL A 426 -21.38 5.38 -33.00
CA VAL A 426 -22.64 6.11 -33.26
C VAL A 426 -22.37 7.61 -33.47
N VAL A 427 -21.42 8.20 -32.75
CA VAL A 427 -21.05 9.61 -32.93
C VAL A 427 -20.32 9.85 -34.25
N SER A 428 -19.46 8.91 -34.68
CA SER A 428 -18.79 8.99 -35.98
C SER A 428 -19.68 8.66 -37.19
N ALA A 429 -20.81 7.96 -36.99
CA ALA A 429 -21.80 7.70 -38.05
C ALA A 429 -22.89 8.79 -38.15
N THR A 430 -23.00 9.68 -37.17
CA THR A 430 -23.99 10.78 -37.14
C THR A 430 -23.36 12.17 -37.30
N GLY A 431 -22.04 12.23 -37.50
CA GLY A 431 -21.26 13.46 -37.69
C GLY A 431 -20.54 13.51 -39.04
N GLU A 432 -21.31 13.57 -40.13
CA GLU A 432 -21.20 14.52 -41.26
C GLU A 432 -22.41 14.39 -42.19
#